data_AF-A0A2V6RGK7-F1
#
_entry.id   AF-A0A2V6RGK7-F1
#
_cell.length_a   1.000
_cell.length_b   1.000
_cell.length_c   1.000
_cell.angle_alpha   90.00
_cell.angle_beta   90.00
_cell.angle_gamma   90.00
#
_symmetry.space_group_name_H-M   'P 1'
#
loop_
_entity.id
_entity.type
_entity.pdbx_description
1 polymer ?
#
loop_
_entity_poly.entity_id
_entity_poly.type
_entity_poly.pdbx_seq_one_letter_code
_entity_poly.pdbx_strand_id
1 'polypeptide(L)'
;MREITERTRAEEAARALARVSHELAGTLDPAEATERVVSAVLDLSRVRRASLFQLDPASGALVCVAEAGEGPHDRWLGQVI
;
A
#
# COMPACT_ATOMS: atom_id res chain seq x y z
N MET A 1 -26.57 11.67 -12.77
CA MET A 1 -25.18 12.19 -12.77
C MET A 1 -24.32 11.55 -11.67
N ARG A 2 -24.80 11.43 -10.42
CA ARG A 2 -24.07 10.80 -9.28
C ARG A 2 -23.65 9.33 -9.51
N GLU A 3 -24.54 8.50 -10.05
CA GLU A 3 -24.26 7.07 -10.32
C GLU A 3 -23.17 6.86 -11.38
N ILE A 4 -23.07 7.75 -12.37
CA ILE A 4 -22.01 7.71 -13.37
C ILE A 4 -20.66 7.97 -12.70
N THR A 5 -20.60 8.94 -11.78
CA THR A 5 -19.37 9.26 -11.04
C THR A 5 -18.93 8.14 -10.11
N GLU A 6 -19.85 7.49 -9.40
CA GLU A 6 -19.53 6.34 -8.53
C GLU A 6 -19.04 5.14 -9.34
N ARG A 7 -19.69 4.83 -10.47
CA ARG A 7 -19.27 3.75 -11.37
C ARG A 7 -17.89 4.03 -11.98
N THR A 8 -17.63 5.25 -12.43
CA THR A 8 -16.31 5.63 -12.96
C THR A 8 -15.21 5.48 -11.91
N ARG A 9 -15.45 5.88 -10.65
CA ARG A 9 -14.48 5.68 -9.56
C ARG A 9 -14.24 4.19 -9.26
N ALA A 10 -15.29 3.38 -9.24
CA ALA A 10 -15.14 1.94 -9.03
C ALA A 10 -14.34 1.28 -10.17
N GLU A 11 -14.57 1.68 -11.42
CA GLU A 11 -13.82 1.20 -12.57
C GLU A 11 -12.35 1.63 -12.52
N GLU A 12 -12.04 2.87 -12.13
CA GLU A 12 -10.67 3.35 -11.95
C GLU A 12 -9.94 2.58 -10.84
N ALA A 13 -10.61 2.35 -9.71
CA ALA A 13 -10.06 1.56 -8.61
C ALA A 13 -9.80 0.11 -9.04
N ALA A 14 -10.75 -0.52 -9.75
CA ALA A 14 -10.58 -1.89 -10.25
C ALA A 14 -9.43 -2.00 -11.26
N ARG A 15 -9.28 -1.03 -12.17
CA ARG A 15 -8.16 -0.97 -13.13
C ARG A 15 -6.82 -0.81 -12.42
N ALA A 16 -6.76 0.06 -11.42
CA ALA A 16 -5.54 0.24 -10.64
C ALA A 16 -5.18 -1.02 -9.85
N LEU A 17 -6.16 -1.68 -9.23
CA LEU A 17 -5.95 -2.94 -8.53
C LEU A 17 -5.47 -4.06 -9.46
N ALA A 18 -6.06 -4.18 -10.65
CA ALA A 18 -5.65 -5.17 -11.65
C ALA A 18 -4.21 -4.95 -12.12
N ARG A 19 -3.81 -3.69 -12.36
CA ARG A 19 -2.43 -3.34 -12.72
C ARG A 19 -1.45 -3.73 -11.61
N VAL A 20 -1.74 -3.35 -10.37
CA VAL A 20 -0.89 -3.66 -9.21
C VAL A 20 -0.77 -5.17 -9.01
N SER A 21 -1.88 -5.90 -9.14
CA SER A 21 -1.89 -7.37 -9.01
C SER A 21 -1.01 -8.03 -10.07
N HIS A 22 -1.06 -7.52 -11.31
CA HIS A 22 -0.21 -8.02 -12.40
C HIS A 22 1.28 -7.71 -12.16
N GLU A 23 1.59 -6.49 -11.75
CA GLU A 23 2.96 -6.07 -11.41
C GLU A 23 3.55 -6.90 -10.27
N LEU A 24 2.75 -7.24 -9.26
CA LEU A 24 3.17 -8.09 -8.14
C LEU A 24 3.36 -9.56 -8.55
N ALA A 25 2.47 -10.10 -9.39
CA ALA A 25 2.61 -11.47 -9.88
C ALA A 25 3.86 -11.67 -10.74
N GLY A 26 4.39 -10.60 -11.35
CA GLY A 26 5.63 -10.61 -12.12
C GLY A 26 6.91 -10.41 -11.28
N THR A 27 6.79 -10.02 -10.01
CA THR A 27 7.94 -9.74 -9.14
C THR A 27 8.33 -10.99 -8.35
N LEU A 28 9.57 -11.46 -8.55
CA LEU A 28 10.13 -12.60 -7.80
C LEU A 28 10.89 -12.17 -6.53
N ASP A 29 11.14 -10.88 -6.35
CA ASP A 29 11.80 -10.32 -5.17
C ASP A 29 10.75 -9.77 -4.18
N PRO A 30 10.59 -10.38 -2.99
CA PRO A 30 9.68 -9.89 -1.98
C PRO A 30 9.90 -8.41 -1.60
N ALA A 31 11.15 -7.93 -1.59
CA ALA A 31 11.44 -6.54 -1.26
C ALA A 31 10.83 -5.59 -2.31
N GLU A 32 11.10 -5.85 -3.58
CA GLU A 32 10.51 -5.09 -4.70
C GLU A 32 8.97 -5.17 -4.70
N ALA A 33 8.41 -6.33 -4.36
CA ALA A 33 6.96 -6.49 -4.26
C ALA A 33 6.38 -5.59 -3.16
N THR A 34 7.03 -5.53 -1.99
CA THR A 34 6.58 -4.68 -0.89
C THR A 34 6.65 -3.19 -1.20
N GLU A 35 7.70 -2.73 -1.91
CA GLU A 35 7.83 -1.34 -2.37
C GLU A 35 6.72 -0.94 -3.37
N ARG A 36 6.40 -1.84 -4.30
CA ARG A 36 5.31 -1.65 -5.27
C ARG A 36 3.95 -1.55 -4.57
N VAL A 37 3.70 -2.39 -3.57
CA VAL A 37 2.45 -2.33 -2.78
C VAL A 37 2.28 -0.98 -2.11
N VAL A 38 3.28 -0.50 -1.37
CA VAL A 38 3.15 0.78 -0.63
C VAL A 38 3.01 1.97 -1.59
N SER A 39 3.68 1.94 -2.74
CA SER A 39 3.54 2.96 -3.79
C SER A 39 2.12 2.97 -4.38
N ALA A 40 1.57 1.80 -4.69
CA ALA A 40 0.20 1.68 -5.18
C ALA A 40 -0.84 2.18 -4.17
N VAL A 41 -0.65 1.86 -2.88
CA VAL A 41 -1.51 2.34 -1.80
C VAL A 41 -1.45 3.86 -1.71
N LEU A 42 -0.25 4.46 -1.75
CA LEU A 42 -0.05 5.90 -1.73
C LEU A 42 -0.87 6.58 -2.85
N ASP A 43 -0.73 6.10 -4.08
CA ASP A 43 -1.39 6.66 -5.27
C ASP A 43 -2.92 6.52 -5.21
N LEU A 44 -3.40 5.32 -4.82
CA LEU A 44 -4.84 5.01 -4.82
C LEU A 44 -5.60 5.73 -3.71
N SER A 45 -5.02 5.76 -2.52
CA SER A 45 -5.65 6.36 -1.34
C SER A 45 -5.38 7.86 -1.23
N ARG A 46 -4.42 8.39 -2.00
CA ARG A 46 -3.98 9.79 -1.97
C ARG A 46 -3.55 10.24 -0.57
N VAL A 47 -3.02 9.32 0.22
CA VAL A 47 -2.42 9.62 1.53
C VAL A 47 -1.04 10.23 1.33
N ARG A 48 -0.49 10.84 2.39
CA ARG A 48 0.86 11.43 2.33
C ARG A 48 1.98 10.42 2.47
N ARG A 49 1.68 9.28 3.12
CA ARG A 49 2.64 8.23 3.45
C ARG A 49 1.94 6.89 3.56
N ALA A 50 2.58 5.84 3.08
CA ALA A 50 2.16 4.45 3.24
C ALA A 50 3.36 3.61 3.71
N SER A 51 3.13 2.71 4.66
CA SER A 51 4.17 1.82 5.20
C SER A 51 3.62 0.42 5.35
N LEU A 52 4.43 -0.58 5.00
CA LEU A 52 4.10 -1.99 5.17
C LEU A 52 4.99 -2.57 6.27
N PHE A 53 4.36 -3.24 7.23
CA PHE A 53 5.04 -3.88 8.34
C PHE A 53 4.85 -5.40 8.25
N GLN A 54 5.94 -6.12 8.47
CA GLN A 54 5.91 -7.55 8.68
C GLN A 54 5.98 -7.83 10.19
N LEU A 55 5.12 -8.72 10.66
CA LEU A 55 5.21 -9.23 12.03
C LEU A 55 6.37 -10.22 12.12
N ASP A 56 7.34 -9.95 12.99
CA ASP A 56 8.34 -10.93 13.39
C ASP A 56 7.70 -11.94 14.35
N PRO A 57 7.56 -13.22 13.97
CA PRO A 57 6.91 -14.22 14.80
C PRO A 57 7.69 -14.57 16.07
N ALA A 58 8.99 -14.29 16.13
CA ALA A 58 9.82 -14.62 17.29
C ALA A 58 9.71 -13.56 18.38
N SER A 59 9.73 -12.28 18.00
CA SER A 59 9.70 -11.15 18.95
C SER A 59 8.31 -10.53 19.12
N GLY A 60 7.40 -10.76 18.17
CA GLY A 60 6.11 -10.05 18.07
C GLY A 60 6.26 -8.60 17.60
N ALA A 61 7.45 -8.18 17.17
CA ALA A 61 7.69 -6.82 16.69
C ALA A 61 7.14 -6.62 15.27
N LEU A 62 6.68 -5.40 14.98
CA LEU A 62 6.38 -4.96 13.62
C LEU A 62 7.64 -4.35 13.00
N VAL A 63 8.17 -5.01 11.96
CA VAL A 63 9.33 -4.57 11.21
C VAL A 63 8.85 -3.86 9.95
N CYS A 64 9.22 -2.59 9.76
CA CYS A 64 8.91 -1.89 8.52
C CYS A 64 9.71 -2.51 7.37
N VAL A 65 9.02 -3.03 6.36
CA VAL A 65 9.65 -3.69 5.20
C VAL A 65 9.57 -2.85 3.94
N ALA A 66 8.65 -1.88 3.88
CA ALA A 66 8.58 -0.91 2.79
C ALA A 66 7.86 0.38 3.23
N GLU A 67 8.20 1.49 2.58
CA GLU A 67 7.62 2.80 2.82
C GLU A 67 7.57 3.63 1.53
N ALA A 68 6.52 4.43 1.35
CA ALA A 68 6.40 5.40 0.28
C ALA A 68 5.80 6.72 0.80
N GLY A 69 6.19 7.84 0.17
CA GLY A 69 5.69 9.18 0.46
C GLY A 69 6.59 10.03 1.37
N GLU A 70 6.09 11.18 1.80
CA GLU A 70 6.85 12.21 2.51
C GLU A 70 6.37 12.40 3.94
N GLY A 71 7.30 12.66 4.86
CA GLY A 71 7.03 12.94 6.28
C GLY A 71 8.10 12.31 7.18
N PRO A 72 8.28 12.83 8.40
CA PRO A 72 9.34 12.36 9.28
C PRO A 72 9.12 10.88 9.67
N HIS A 73 10.21 10.14 9.80
CA HIS A 73 10.22 8.70 10.09
C HIS A 73 9.92 8.39 11.58
N ASP A 74 9.81 9.41 12.42
CA ASP A 74 9.64 9.23 13.85
C ASP A 74 8.17 9.08 14.23
N ARG A 75 7.91 7.90 14.79
CA ARG A 75 6.70 7.51 15.52
C ARG A 75 5.53 7.13 14.62
N TRP A 76 5.50 5.83 14.31
CA TRP A 76 4.27 5.09 14.02
C TRP A 76 3.17 5.52 15.01
N LEU A 77 2.09 6.13 14.49
CA LEU A 77 0.93 6.64 15.26
C LEU A 77 -0.19 5.60 15.42
N GLY A 78 0.07 4.34 15.07
CA GLY A 78 -0.89 3.26 15.25
C GLY A 78 -1.02 2.86 16.71
N GLN A 79 -2.25 2.56 17.15
CA GLN A 79 -2.49 1.78 18.35
C GLN A 79 -2.94 0.39 17.89
N VAL A 80 -2.30 -0.66 18.40
CA VAL A 80 -2.90 -2.01 18.36
C VAL A 80 -4.05 -1.95 19.39
N ILE A 81 -5.28 -2.10 18.91
CA ILE A 81 -6.49 -2.18 19.75
C ILE A 81 -6.69 -3.63 20.17
#